data_AF-J0U8G0-F1
#
_entry.id   AF-J0U8G0-F1
#
_cell.length_a   1.000
_cell.length_b   1.000
_cell.length_c   1.000
_cell.angle_alpha   90.00
_cell.angle_beta   90.00
_cell.angle_gamma   90.00
#
_symmetry.space_group_name_H-M   'P 1'
#
loop_
_entity.id
_entity.type
_entity.pdbx_description
1 polymer ?
#
loop_
_entity_poly.entity_id
_entity_poly.type
_entity_poly.pdbx_seq_one_letter_code
_entity_poly.pdbx_strand_id
1 'polypeptide(L)'
;MPILTTLALLAVGVIHLIPLSGVLGPEHLARLYGAAPADPSALILMRHRAVLFGIVGGVCVLAAFKPALQWLALVLGGFSVVSFLWLAWSTGGFNAHLQRVVVADLVALLCLAGGALALAWAERAGPAPGA
;
A
#
# COMPACT_ATOMS: atom_id res chain seq x y z
N MET A 1 3.09 8.35 -20.16
CA MET A 1 2.71 7.77 -18.86
C MET A 1 1.28 7.27 -18.95
N PRO A 2 1.00 5.99 -18.69
CA PRO A 2 -0.37 5.50 -18.61
C PRO A 2 -1.09 6.17 -17.43
N ILE A 3 -2.20 6.86 -17.73
CA ILE A 3 -3.03 7.54 -16.73
C ILE A 3 -3.52 6.54 -15.67
N LEU A 4 -3.86 5.33 -16.09
CA LEU A 4 -4.31 4.26 -15.20
C LEU A 4 -3.27 3.88 -14.14
N THR A 5 -1.99 3.74 -14.50
CA THR A 5 -0.92 3.42 -13.55
C THR A 5 -0.71 4.56 -12.56
N THR A 6 -0.84 5.80 -13.02
CA THR A 6 -0.72 6.99 -12.17
C THR A 6 -1.85 7.03 -11.14
N LEU A 7 -3.10 6.83 -11.59
CA LEU A 7 -4.27 6.77 -10.72
C LEU A 7 -4.19 5.61 -9.72
N ALA A 8 -3.74 4.43 -10.17
CA ALA A 8 -3.53 3.27 -9.32
C ALA A 8 -2.49 3.55 -8.21
N LEU A 9 -1.33 4.12 -8.57
CA LEU A 9 -0.29 4.45 -7.60
C LEU A 9 -0.72 5.52 -6.60
N LEU A 10 -1.52 6.52 -7.04
CA LEU A 10 -2.10 7.50 -6.12
C LEU A 10 -3.09 6.86 -5.16
N ALA A 11 -4.03 6.03 -5.65
CA ALA A 11 -5.00 5.35 -4.82
C ALA A 11 -4.31 4.44 -3.77
N VAL A 12 -3.35 3.63 -4.22
CA VAL A 12 -2.58 2.73 -3.35
C VAL A 12 -1.74 3.53 -2.35
N GLY A 13 -1.11 4.62 -2.80
CA GLY A 13 -0.34 5.52 -1.96
C GLY A 13 -1.19 6.09 -0.83
N VAL A 14 -2.40 6.58 -1.13
CA VAL A 14 -3.33 7.07 -0.12
C VAL A 14 -3.73 5.98 0.87
N ILE A 15 -4.04 4.76 0.40
CA ILE A 15 -4.38 3.63 1.28
C ILE A 15 -3.22 3.32 2.24
N HIS A 16 -1.98 3.28 1.74
CA HIS A 16 -0.77 3.04 2.55
C HIS A 16 -0.43 4.22 3.49
N LEU A 17 -0.95 5.43 3.25
CA LEU A 17 -0.77 6.55 4.17
C LEU A 17 -1.76 6.53 5.34
N ILE A 18 -2.85 5.76 5.28
CA ILE A 18 -3.83 5.65 6.38
C ILE A 18 -3.14 5.13 7.67
N PRO A 19 -2.37 4.03 7.64
CA PRO A 19 -1.67 3.53 8.83
C PRO A 19 -0.66 4.52 9.42
N LEU A 20 -0.13 5.48 8.65
CA LEU A 20 0.87 6.44 9.11
C LEU A 20 0.38 7.26 10.31
N SER A 21 -0.93 7.51 10.41
CA SER A 21 -1.54 8.15 11.57
C SER A 21 -1.28 7.41 12.90
N GLY A 22 -1.02 6.10 12.85
CA GLY A 22 -0.62 5.28 13.99
C GLY A 22 0.70 5.71 14.64
N VAL A 23 1.55 6.47 13.94
CA VAL A 23 2.77 7.06 14.51
C VAL A 23 2.46 8.09 15.59
N LEU A 24 1.27 8.68 15.61
CA LEU A 24 0.91 9.74 16.55
C LEU A 24 0.63 9.22 17.97
N GLY A 25 0.32 7.94 18.15
CA GLY A 25 0.09 7.40 19.49
C GLY A 25 -0.82 6.18 19.56
N PRO A 26 -0.95 5.59 20.77
CA PRO A 26 -1.81 4.44 21.02
C PRO A 26 -3.30 4.70 20.70
N GLU A 27 -3.78 5.93 20.87
CA GLU A 27 -5.16 6.31 20.53
C GLU A 27 -5.46 6.16 19.03
N HIS A 28 -4.52 6.55 18.17
CA HIS A 28 -4.66 6.40 16.72
C HIS A 28 -4.60 4.93 16.32
N LEU A 29 -3.72 4.15 16.95
CA LEU A 29 -3.65 2.70 16.77
C LEU A 29 -4.94 2.02 17.22
N ALA A 30 -5.56 2.45 18.33
CA ALA A 30 -6.84 1.92 18.79
C ALA A 30 -7.98 2.21 17.80
N ARG A 31 -7.99 3.38 17.15
CA ARG A 31 -8.98 3.69 16.10
C ARG A 31 -8.79 2.81 14.85
N LEU A 32 -7.54 2.60 14.45
CA LEU A 32 -7.19 1.79 13.27
C LEU A 32 -7.45 0.29 13.48
N TYR A 33 -7.11 -0.23 14.66
CA TYR A 33 -7.06 -1.68 14.92
C TYR A 33 -8.06 -2.16 15.98
N GLY A 34 -8.89 -1.29 16.56
CA GLY A 34 -9.93 -1.62 17.54
C GLY A 34 -9.44 -1.77 18.98
N ALA A 35 -8.13 -1.82 19.21
CA ALA A 35 -7.50 -1.81 20.53
C ALA A 35 -6.06 -1.29 20.45
N ALA A 36 -5.61 -0.59 21.48
CA ALA A 36 -4.20 -0.24 21.61
C ALA A 36 -3.41 -1.44 22.14
N PRO A 37 -2.19 -1.70 21.63
CA PRO A 37 -1.29 -2.66 22.27
C PRO A 37 -1.02 -2.26 23.72
N ALA A 38 -1.26 -3.17 24.66
CA ALA A 38 -0.99 -2.95 26.09
C ALA A 38 0.51 -3.05 26.41
N ASP A 39 1.22 -3.91 25.68
CA ASP A 39 2.67 -4.08 25.82
C ASP A 39 3.43 -2.94 25.10
N PRO A 40 4.38 -2.26 25.78
CA PRO A 40 5.19 -1.20 25.17
C PRO A 40 5.99 -1.66 23.94
N SER A 41 6.47 -2.90 23.90
CA SER A 41 7.24 -3.42 22.77
C SER A 41 6.35 -3.58 21.53
N ALA A 42 5.14 -4.12 21.70
CA ALA A 42 4.13 -4.20 20.65
C ALA A 42 3.70 -2.82 20.15
N LEU A 43 3.63 -1.81 21.03
CA LEU A 43 3.35 -0.43 20.64
C LEU A 43 4.43 0.13 19.71
N ILE A 44 5.70 -0.09 20.04
CA ILE A 44 6.84 0.34 19.20
C ILE A 44 6.76 -0.34 17.82
N LEU A 45 6.52 -1.65 17.77
CA LEU A 45 6.42 -2.40 16.51
C LEU A 45 5.28 -1.90 15.63
N MET A 46 4.11 -1.59 16.21
CA MET A 46 2.96 -1.05 15.47
C MET A 46 3.21 0.37 14.94
N ARG A 47 3.91 1.21 15.70
CA ARG A 47 4.32 2.55 15.24
C ARG A 47 5.40 2.47 14.16
N HIS A 48 6.36 1.57 14.30
CA HIS A 48 7.37 1.34 13.27
C HIS A 48 6.71 0.84 11.97
N ARG A 49 5.76 -0.08 12.07
CA ARG A 49 4.95 -0.53 10.94
C ARG A 49 4.21 0.62 10.26
N ALA A 50 3.65 1.55 11.02
CA ALA A 50 3.02 2.76 10.49
C ALA A 50 4.00 3.63 9.68
N VAL A 51 5.26 3.75 10.13
CA VAL A 51 6.32 4.44 9.37
C VAL A 51 6.65 3.70 8.07
N LEU A 52 6.79 2.38 8.10
CA LEU A 52 7.06 1.58 6.90
C LEU A 52 5.97 1.75 5.84
N PHE A 53 4.71 1.73 6.27
CA PHE A 53 3.56 2.04 5.40
C PHE A 53 3.64 3.46 4.82
N GLY A 54 4.03 4.44 5.63
CA GLY A 54 4.26 5.81 5.17
C GLY A 54 5.37 5.92 4.10
N ILE A 55 6.45 5.15 4.24
CA ILE A 55 7.53 5.09 3.25
C ILE A 55 7.01 4.50 1.94
N VAL A 56 6.33 3.36 1.99
CA VAL A 56 5.77 2.70 0.79
C VAL A 56 4.74 3.60 0.11
N GLY A 57 3.82 4.20 0.88
CA GLY A 57 2.82 5.12 0.38
C GLY A 57 3.44 6.37 -0.25
N GLY A 58 4.45 6.95 0.39
CA GLY A 58 5.20 8.07 -0.15
C GLY A 58 5.91 7.73 -1.46
N VAL A 59 6.55 6.57 -1.56
CA VAL A 59 7.16 6.09 -2.81
C VAL A 59 6.11 5.91 -3.92
N CYS A 60 4.94 5.37 -3.60
CA CYS A 60 3.84 5.25 -4.56
C CYS A 60 3.36 6.60 -5.09
N VAL A 61 3.15 7.58 -4.19
CA VAL A 61 2.77 8.94 -4.58
C VAL A 61 3.86 9.61 -5.43
N LEU A 62 5.13 9.48 -5.05
CA LEU A 62 6.24 10.04 -5.82
C LEU A 62 6.36 9.40 -7.21
N ALA A 63 6.15 8.08 -7.31
CA ALA A 63 6.19 7.35 -8.57
C ALA A 63 5.02 7.71 -9.51
N ALA A 64 3.90 8.21 -8.99
CA ALA A 64 2.84 8.76 -9.82
C ALA A 64 3.33 9.92 -10.69
N PHE A 65 4.27 10.74 -10.21
CA PHE A 65 4.83 11.88 -10.94
C PHE A 65 6.17 11.58 -11.64
N LYS A 66 6.80 10.44 -11.33
CA LYS A 66 8.10 10.03 -11.88
C LYS A 66 8.00 8.66 -12.55
N PRO A 67 7.86 8.59 -13.89
CA PRO A 67 7.63 7.33 -14.60
C PRO A 67 8.71 6.28 -14.35
N ALA A 68 9.97 6.71 -14.24
CA ALA A 68 11.11 5.83 -13.96
C ALA A 68 11.00 5.06 -12.63
N LEU A 69 10.16 5.53 -11.68
CA LEU A 69 9.96 4.89 -10.38
C LEU A 69 8.72 3.99 -10.33
N GLN A 70 7.91 3.93 -11.39
CA GLN A 70 6.61 3.24 -11.34
C GLN A 70 6.77 1.74 -11.09
N TRP A 71 7.68 1.06 -11.80
CA TRP A 71 7.95 -0.35 -11.55
C TRP A 71 8.44 -0.62 -10.13
N LEU A 72 9.33 0.24 -9.61
CA LEU A 72 9.82 0.12 -8.23
C LEU A 72 8.67 0.26 -7.22
N ALA A 73 7.80 1.25 -7.38
CA ALA A 73 6.65 1.46 -6.51
C ALA A 73 5.63 0.32 -6.59
N LEU A 74 5.38 -0.20 -7.79
CA LEU A 74 4.47 -1.34 -7.99
C LEU A 74 4.98 -2.59 -7.28
N VAL A 75 6.29 -2.89 -7.39
CA VAL A 75 6.91 -4.03 -6.72
C VAL A 75 6.91 -3.84 -5.20
N LEU A 76 7.34 -2.68 -4.70
CA LEU A 76 7.37 -2.39 -3.27
C LEU A 76 5.97 -2.44 -2.63
N GLY A 77 4.99 -1.80 -3.26
CA GLY A 77 3.59 -1.84 -2.82
C GLY A 77 3.02 -3.26 -2.87
N GLY A 78 3.33 -4.01 -3.94
CA GLY A 78 2.90 -5.39 -4.11
C GLY A 78 3.42 -6.30 -3.00
N PHE A 79 4.72 -6.26 -2.72
CA PHE A 79 5.31 -7.03 -1.62
C PHE A 79 4.71 -6.66 -0.26
N SER A 80 4.52 -5.36 0.00
CA SER A 80 3.90 -4.87 1.23
C SER A 80 2.51 -5.47 1.44
N VAL A 81 1.62 -5.37 0.44
CA VAL A 81 0.25 -5.86 0.52
C VAL A 81 0.17 -7.38 0.58
N VAL A 82 0.90 -8.08 -0.30
CA VAL A 82 0.85 -9.55 -0.37
C VAL A 82 1.36 -10.18 0.93
N SER A 83 2.45 -9.66 1.51
CA SER A 83 2.97 -10.15 2.78
C SER A 83 1.97 -9.97 3.93
N PHE A 84 1.29 -8.82 4.00
CA PHE A 84 0.26 -8.59 5.02
C PHE A 84 -0.95 -9.52 4.84
N LEU A 85 -1.48 -9.64 3.63
CA LEU A 85 -2.62 -10.50 3.34
C LEU A 85 -2.31 -11.97 3.65
N TRP A 86 -1.10 -12.43 3.32
CA TRP A 86 -0.63 -13.76 3.67
C TRP A 86 -0.61 -13.98 5.19
N LEU A 87 -0.04 -13.04 5.95
CA LEU A 87 0.01 -13.12 7.41
C LEU A 87 -1.38 -13.06 8.07
N ALA A 88 -2.27 -12.22 7.56
CA ALA A 88 -3.64 -12.12 8.05
C ALA A 88 -4.39 -13.43 7.84
N TRP A 89 -4.22 -14.05 6.66
CA TRP A 89 -4.84 -15.33 6.33
C TRP A 89 -4.25 -16.49 7.16
N SER A 90 -2.93 -16.56 7.31
CA SER A 90 -2.26 -17.64 8.04
C SER A 90 -2.49 -17.59 9.56
N THR A 91 -2.69 -16.40 10.12
CA THR A 91 -2.94 -16.22 11.56
C THR A 91 -4.42 -16.43 11.91
N GLY A 92 -5.34 -15.93 11.07
CA GLY A 92 -6.78 -15.98 11.34
C GLY A 92 -7.22 -15.21 12.59
N GLY A 93 -8.51 -15.30 12.94
CA GLY A 93 -9.05 -14.84 14.23
C GLY A 93 -8.99 -13.33 14.52
N PHE A 94 -8.81 -12.48 13.50
CA PHE A 94 -8.69 -11.04 13.69
C PHE A 94 -10.03 -10.30 13.78
N ASN A 95 -10.04 -9.15 14.44
CA ASN A 95 -11.25 -8.38 14.71
C ASN A 95 -11.80 -7.64 13.47
N ALA A 96 -13.01 -7.07 13.62
CA ALA A 96 -13.69 -6.33 12.54
C ALA A 96 -12.92 -5.09 12.05
N HIS A 97 -12.05 -4.50 12.86
CA HIS A 97 -11.21 -3.37 12.44
C HIS A 97 -10.11 -3.83 11.49
N LEU A 98 -9.40 -4.91 11.84
CA LEU A 98 -8.37 -5.48 10.96
C LEU A 98 -8.98 -6.03 9.67
N GLN A 99 -10.22 -6.54 9.71
CA GLN A 99 -10.94 -6.94 8.51
C GLN A 99 -11.11 -5.79 7.50
N ARG A 100 -11.34 -4.55 7.95
CA ARG A 100 -11.40 -3.39 7.06
C ARG A 100 -10.06 -3.10 6.40
N VAL A 101 -8.96 -3.29 7.13
CA VAL A 101 -7.60 -3.14 6.59
C VAL A 101 -7.33 -4.21 5.52
N VAL A 102 -7.73 -5.46 5.76
CA VAL A 102 -7.63 -6.54 4.76
C VAL A 102 -8.42 -6.19 3.49
N VAL A 103 -9.65 -5.67 3.61
CA VAL A 103 -10.44 -5.24 2.45
C VAL A 103 -9.77 -4.08 1.71
N ALA A 104 -9.24 -3.08 2.43
CA ALA A 104 -8.51 -1.98 1.82
C ALA A 104 -7.27 -2.46 1.04
N ASP A 105 -6.53 -3.41 1.61
CA ASP A 105 -5.35 -4.00 0.98
C ASP A 105 -5.69 -4.87 -0.22
N LEU A 106 -6.83 -5.59 -0.21
CA LEU A 106 -7.34 -6.29 -1.41
C LEU A 106 -7.65 -5.31 -2.54
N VAL A 107 -8.29 -4.17 -2.24
CA VAL A 107 -8.54 -3.11 -3.23
C VAL A 107 -7.22 -2.54 -3.75
N ALA A 108 -6.27 -2.26 -2.86
CA ALA A 108 -4.93 -1.81 -3.24
C ALA A 108 -4.22 -2.81 -4.16
N LEU A 109 -4.32 -4.11 -3.88
CA LEU A 109 -3.73 -5.16 -4.71
C LEU A 109 -4.32 -5.17 -6.13
N LEU A 110 -5.65 -5.02 -6.25
CA LEU A 110 -6.31 -4.93 -7.55
C LEU A 110 -5.86 -3.69 -8.33
N CYS A 111 -5.74 -2.55 -7.65
CA CYS A 111 -5.20 -1.33 -8.26
C CYS A 111 -3.76 -1.52 -8.73
N LEU A 112 -2.88 -2.10 -7.90
CA LEU A 112 -1.49 -2.39 -8.25
C LEU A 112 -1.40 -3.32 -9.47
N ALA A 113 -2.18 -4.40 -9.49
CA ALA A 113 -2.22 -5.33 -10.61
C ALA A 113 -2.68 -4.63 -11.90
N GLY A 114 -3.75 -3.84 -11.84
CA GLY A 114 -4.23 -3.06 -12.99
C GLY A 114 -3.21 -2.02 -13.47
N GLY A 115 -2.54 -1.33 -12.54
CA GLY A 115 -1.50 -0.36 -12.84
C GLY A 115 -0.25 -0.98 -13.47
N ALA A 116 0.16 -2.16 -13.00
CA ALA A 116 1.26 -2.93 -13.57
C ALA A 116 0.93 -3.43 -14.98
N LEU A 117 -0.27 -3.96 -15.20
CA LEU A 117 -0.72 -4.36 -16.52
C LEU A 117 -0.76 -3.16 -17.47
N ALA A 118 -1.34 -2.03 -17.07
CA ALA A 118 -1.38 -0.83 -17.90
C ALA A 118 0.02 -0.32 -18.28
N LEU A 119 0.99 -0.40 -17.36
CA LEU A 119 2.37 -0.03 -17.62
C LEU A 119 3.04 -0.98 -18.60
N ALA A 120 2.93 -2.29 -18.37
CA ALA A 120 3.49 -3.31 -19.27
C ALA A 120 2.89 -3.22 -20.69
N TRP A 121 1.59 -2.93 -20.80
CA TRP A 121 0.94 -2.70 -22.09
C TRP A 121 1.46 -1.44 -22.80
N ALA A 122 1.64 -0.34 -22.06
CA ALA A 122 2.16 0.91 -22.62
C ALA A 122 3.61 0.77 -23.11
N GLU A 123 4.46 0.03 -22.39
CA GLU A 123 5.84 -0.25 -22.80
C GLU A 123 5.90 -1.15 -24.04
N ARG A 124 4.99 -2.12 -24.14
CA ARG A 124 4.87 -3.01 -25.31
C ARG A 124 4.33 -2.32 -26.56
N ALA A 125 3.49 -1.29 -26.39
CA ALA A 125 2.89 -0.58 -27.52
C ALA A 125 3.92 0.19 -28.37
N GLY A 126 5.11 0.50 -27.82
CA GLY A 126 6.18 1.22 -28.50
C GLY A 126 5.76 2.62 -29.02
N PRO A 127 6.69 3.50 -29.39
CA PRO A 127 6.32 4.62 -30.26
C PRO A 127 5.83 4.04 -31.59
N ALA A 128 4.68 4.53 -32.07
CA ALA A 128 4.17 4.15 -33.39
C ALA A 128 5.28 4.36 -34.44
N PRO A 129 5.47 3.43 -35.40
CA PRO A 129 6.41 3.66 -36.50
C PRO A 129 5.89 4.85 -37.33
N GLY A 130 6.49 6.04 -37.14
CA GLY A 130 6.18 7.24 -37.93
C GLY A 130 6.18 8.59 -37.21
N ALA A 131 6.85 8.75 -36.07
CA ALA A 131 7.15 10.06 -35.49
C ALA A 131 8.54 10.54 -35.91
#